data_AF-A0A959T8V7-F1
#
_entry.id   AF-A0A959T8V7-F1
#
_cell.length_a   1.000
_cell.length_b   1.000
_cell.length_c   1.000
_cell.angle_alpha   90.00
_cell.angle_beta   90.00
_cell.angle_gamma   90.00
#
_symmetry.space_group_name_H-M   'P 1'
#
loop_
_entity.id
_entity.type
_entity.pdbx_description
1 polymer ?
#
loop_
_entity_poly.entity_id
_entity_poly.type
_entity_poly.pdbx_seq_one_letter_code
_entity_poly.pdbx_strand_id
1 'polypeptide(L)'
;MKEQDGRSLSSLLCRLHHFHIVLISIFPHFLSAQPDTLLKHVTLDEVVISAQASGFNVDAFVQQVITDTTFHKAFLNTRYYQHALVSDLDVRNKRETRSATLHRRGRLVRDGKYA
;
A
#
# COMPACT_ATOMS: atom_id res chain seq x y z
N MET A 1 24.65 63.36 4.13
CA MET A 1 25.12 62.18 4.88
C MET A 1 23.90 61.33 5.30
N LYS A 2 23.40 60.45 4.42
CA LYS A 2 22.34 59.47 4.70
C LYS A 2 22.50 58.29 3.72
N GLU A 3 23.55 57.49 3.91
CA GLU A 3 23.79 56.31 3.07
C GLU A 3 24.48 55.19 3.87
N GLN A 4 23.88 54.81 5.00
CA GLN A 4 24.35 53.69 5.83
C GLN A 4 23.25 52.72 6.27
N ASP A 5 21.96 53.07 6.10
CA ASP A 5 20.84 52.29 6.65
C ASP A 5 20.41 51.10 5.75
N GLY A 6 20.52 51.25 4.43
CA GLY A 6 20.04 50.23 3.46
C GLY A 6 20.89 48.95 3.35
N ARG A 7 22.17 48.98 3.76
CA ARG A 7 23.06 47.81 3.69
C ARG A 7 22.91 46.87 4.89
N SER A 8 22.53 47.40 6.06
CA SER A 8 22.33 46.62 7.28
C SER A 8 21.13 45.68 7.16
N LEU A 9 20.00 46.19 6.68
CA LEU A 9 18.75 45.44 6.54
C LEU A 9 18.84 44.29 5.52
N SER A 10 19.55 44.49 4.40
CA SER A 10 19.80 43.44 3.41
C SER A 10 20.61 42.25 3.97
N SER A 11 21.63 42.55 4.79
CA SER A 11 22.46 41.51 5.42
C SER A 11 21.71 40.72 6.51
N LEU A 12 20.78 41.37 7.21
CA LEU A 12 19.92 40.76 8.23
C LEU A 12 18.86 39.85 7.61
N LEU A 13 18.24 40.28 6.51
CA LEU A 13 17.29 39.47 5.73
C LEU A 13 17.95 38.22 5.14
N CYS A 14 19.19 38.33 4.65
CA CYS A 14 19.95 37.20 4.11
C CYS A 14 20.32 36.18 5.20
N ARG A 15 20.70 36.65 6.40
CA ARG A 15 21.00 35.79 7.57
C ARG A 15 19.76 35.09 8.11
N LEU A 16 18.60 35.77 8.11
CA LEU A 16 17.32 35.20 8.54
C LEU A 16 16.83 34.10 7.59
N HIS A 17 16.98 34.31 6.27
CA HIS A 17 16.61 33.31 5.25
C HIS A 17 17.47 32.05 5.35
N HIS A 18 18.78 32.18 5.58
CA HIS A 18 19.67 31.02 5.77
C HIS A 18 19.33 30.25 7.05
N PHE A 19 18.92 30.93 8.12
CA PHE A 19 18.49 30.28 9.36
C PHE A 19 17.24 29.42 9.17
N HIS A 20 16.23 29.92 8.43
CA HIS A 20 15.03 29.15 8.09
C HIS A 20 15.32 27.94 7.19
N ILE A 21 16.24 28.07 6.23
CA ILE A 21 16.64 26.97 5.35
C ILE A 21 17.33 25.84 6.15
N VAL A 22 18.22 26.20 7.09
CA VAL A 22 18.87 25.21 7.96
C VAL A 22 17.86 24.54 8.90
N LEU A 23 16.90 25.30 9.46
CA LEU A 23 15.85 24.77 10.35
C LEU A 23 14.93 23.76 9.65
N ILE A 24 14.60 23.98 8.38
CA ILE A 24 13.73 23.08 7.59
C ILE A 24 14.49 21.80 7.17
N SER A 25 15.80 21.89 6.92
CA SER A 25 16.64 20.75 6.50
C SER A 25 16.84 19.69 7.60
N ILE A 26 16.81 20.09 8.88
CA ILE A 26 17.02 19.18 10.02
C ILE A 26 15.75 18.40 10.39
N PHE A 27 14.57 18.80 9.88
CA PHE A 27 13.27 18.30 10.32
C PHE A 27 12.85 16.90 9.80
N PRO A 28 13.33 16.29 8.70
CA PRO A 28 12.73 15.06 8.18
C PRO A 28 13.43 13.76 8.64
N HIS A 29 14.19 13.75 9.74
CA HIS A 29 14.88 12.53 10.19
C HIS A 29 14.09 11.63 11.16
N PHE A 30 12.89 12.03 11.58
CA PHE A 30 12.02 11.22 12.43
C PHE A 30 10.94 10.45 11.64
N LEU A 31 11.29 9.94 10.47
CA LEU A 31 10.49 8.91 9.78
C LEU A 31 10.78 7.56 10.43
N SER A 32 10.06 7.26 11.52
CA SER A 32 10.02 5.90 12.08
C SER A 32 9.30 4.99 11.08
N ALA A 33 9.97 3.94 10.62
CA ALA A 33 9.32 2.90 9.83
C ALA A 33 8.22 2.24 10.69
N GLN A 34 7.03 2.04 10.11
CA GLN A 34 5.96 1.33 10.80
C GLN A 34 6.47 -0.06 11.21
N PRO A 35 6.22 -0.51 12.44
CA PRO A 35 6.55 -1.87 12.83
C PRO A 35 5.74 -2.83 11.95
N ASP A 36 6.44 -3.77 11.31
CA ASP A 36 5.86 -4.90 10.59
C ASP A 36 5.00 -5.70 11.57
N THR A 37 3.73 -5.30 11.68
CA THR A 37 2.77 -5.97 12.55
C THR A 37 2.37 -7.25 11.84
N LEU A 38 3.19 -8.28 12.01
CA LEU A 38 2.91 -9.61 11.50
C LEU A 38 1.61 -10.13 12.13
N LEU A 39 0.59 -10.18 11.27
CA LEU A 39 -0.67 -10.94 11.35
C LEU A 39 -1.37 -10.93 12.71
N LYS A 40 -2.42 -10.12 12.82
CA LYS A 40 -3.50 -10.31 13.79
C LYS A 40 -3.95 -11.77 13.71
N HIS A 41 -3.89 -12.49 14.83
CA HIS A 41 -4.49 -13.80 14.97
C HIS A 41 -5.99 -13.66 14.64
N VAL A 42 -6.43 -14.24 13.50
CA VAL A 42 -7.83 -14.25 13.11
C VAL A 42 -8.45 -15.48 13.74
N THR A 43 -9.11 -15.32 14.88
CA THR A 43 -10.00 -16.33 15.44
C THR A 43 -11.26 -16.36 14.59
N LEU A 44 -11.51 -17.49 13.93
CA LEU A 44 -12.76 -17.70 13.19
C LEU A 44 -13.87 -18.09 14.17
N ASP A 45 -15.05 -17.49 13.99
CA ASP A 45 -16.24 -17.78 14.79
C ASP A 45 -16.95 -19.05 14.29
N GLU A 46 -17.80 -19.65 15.12
CA GLU A 46 -18.59 -20.84 14.76
C GLU A 46 -19.68 -20.47 13.73
N VAL A 47 -19.85 -21.31 12.71
CA VAL A 47 -20.86 -21.13 11.66
C VAL A 47 -21.83 -22.30 11.69
N VAL A 48 -23.13 -22.02 11.87
CA VAL A 48 -24.19 -23.04 11.83
C VAL A 48 -24.74 -23.17 10.42
N ILE A 49 -24.66 -24.38 9.86
CA ILE A 49 -25.19 -24.71 8.53
C ILE A 49 -26.46 -25.54 8.70
N SER A 50 -27.58 -25.05 8.17
CA SER A 50 -28.85 -25.78 8.13
C SER A 50 -29.30 -25.99 6.68
N ALA A 51 -29.70 -27.22 6.36
CA ALA A 51 -30.30 -27.56 5.07
C ALA A 51 -31.72 -26.98 5.02
N GLN A 52 -31.92 -25.86 4.32
CA GLN A 52 -33.25 -25.25 4.17
C GLN A 52 -34.08 -25.88 3.04
N ALA A 53 -33.45 -26.65 2.14
CA ALA A 53 -34.11 -27.27 0.99
C ALA A 53 -33.84 -28.78 0.94
N SER A 54 -34.84 -29.56 0.52
CA SER A 54 -34.70 -31.00 0.27
C SER A 54 -33.67 -31.25 -0.84
N GLY A 55 -32.60 -31.97 -0.52
CA GLY A 55 -31.51 -32.30 -1.47
C GLY A 55 -30.15 -31.69 -1.12
N PHE A 56 -30.06 -30.83 -0.11
CA PHE A 56 -28.77 -30.36 0.39
C PHE A 56 -28.15 -31.36 1.37
N ASN A 57 -27.04 -31.98 0.97
CA ASN A 57 -26.27 -32.89 1.82
C ASN A 57 -25.20 -32.10 2.57
N VAL A 58 -25.47 -31.81 3.84
CA VAL A 58 -24.57 -31.03 4.72
C VAL A 58 -23.22 -31.73 4.86
N ASP A 59 -23.20 -33.04 5.05
CA ASP A 59 -21.95 -33.79 5.27
C ASP A 59 -21.04 -33.72 4.04
N ALA A 60 -21.59 -33.91 2.84
CA ALA A 60 -20.84 -33.81 1.59
C ALA A 60 -20.29 -32.39 1.37
N PHE A 61 -21.08 -31.36 1.69
CA PHE A 61 -20.63 -29.97 1.64
C PHE A 61 -19.47 -29.70 2.60
N VAL A 62 -19.59 -30.13 3.86
CA VAL A 62 -18.54 -29.97 4.87
C VAL A 62 -17.27 -30.68 4.44
N GLN A 63 -17.37 -31.92 3.94
CA GLN A 63 -16.21 -32.65 3.42
C GLN A 63 -15.55 -31.95 2.23
N GLN A 64 -16.33 -31.37 1.33
CA GLN A 64 -15.80 -30.60 0.21
C GLN A 64 -15.06 -29.36 0.70
N VAL A 65 -15.62 -28.60 1.65
CA VAL A 65 -14.97 -27.41 2.22
C VAL A 65 -13.68 -27.76 2.95
N ILE A 66 -13.66 -28.83 3.75
CA ILE A 66 -12.46 -29.30 4.45
C ILE A 66 -11.38 -29.74 3.45
N THR A 67 -11.77 -30.41 2.37
CA THR A 67 -10.82 -30.98 1.40
C THR A 67 -10.38 -29.97 0.33
N ASP A 68 -11.10 -28.87 0.17
CA ASP A 68 -10.80 -27.86 -0.84
C ASP A 68 -9.52 -27.09 -0.50
N THR A 69 -8.46 -27.43 -1.23
CA THR A 69 -7.16 -26.79 -1.13
C THR A 69 -6.98 -25.68 -2.17
N THR A 70 -8.01 -25.33 -2.95
CA THR A 70 -7.89 -24.38 -4.06
C THR A 70 -7.48 -22.99 -3.57
N PHE A 71 -8.04 -22.53 -2.45
CA PHE A 71 -7.63 -21.27 -1.84
C PHE A 71 -6.18 -21.31 -1.34
N HIS A 72 -5.80 -22.41 -0.67
CA HIS A 72 -4.43 -22.62 -0.20
C HIS A 72 -3.42 -22.67 -1.36
N LYS A 73 -3.74 -23.39 -2.43
CA LYS A 73 -2.94 -23.50 -3.66
C LYS A 73 -2.82 -22.16 -4.37
N ALA A 74 -3.91 -21.39 -4.47
CA ALA A 74 -3.89 -20.04 -5.02
C ALA A 74 -2.96 -19.12 -4.20
N PHE A 75 -3.02 -19.21 -2.88
CA PHE A 75 -2.13 -18.45 -1.99
C PHE A 75 -0.65 -18.84 -2.19
N LEU A 76 -0.33 -20.13 -2.19
CA LEU A 76 1.04 -20.60 -2.48
C LEU A 76 1.51 -20.14 -3.86
N ASN A 77 0.63 -20.17 -4.87
CA ASN A 77 0.97 -19.71 -6.21
C ASN A 77 1.35 -18.22 -6.26
N THR A 78 0.74 -17.38 -5.43
CA THR A 78 1.12 -15.96 -5.31
C THR A 78 2.42 -15.75 -4.52
N ARG A 79 2.79 -16.72 -3.66
CA ARG A 79 3.99 -16.66 -2.80
C ARG A 79 5.26 -17.06 -3.55
N TYR A 80 5.20 -18.09 -4.41
CA TYR A 80 6.40 -18.71 -4.99
C TYR A 80 6.65 -18.41 -6.46
N TYR A 81 5.62 -18.02 -7.23
CA TYR A 81 5.80 -17.77 -8.65
C TYR A 81 6.05 -16.30 -8.93
N GLN A 82 6.98 -16.04 -9.84
CA GLN A 82 7.24 -14.72 -10.36
C GLN A 82 6.11 -14.35 -11.31
N HIS A 83 5.55 -13.15 -11.15
CA HIS A 83 4.43 -12.68 -11.96
C HIS A 83 4.82 -11.40 -12.69
N ALA A 84 4.46 -11.31 -13.97
CA ALA A 84 4.50 -10.06 -14.69
C ALA A 84 3.24 -9.26 -14.34
N LEU A 85 3.41 -8.05 -13.81
CA LEU A 85 2.33 -7.13 -13.53
C LEU A 85 2.22 -6.15 -14.70
N VAL A 86 1.06 -6.10 -15.32
CA VAL A 86 0.69 -5.03 -16.26
C VAL A 86 -0.59 -4.40 -15.72
N SER A 87 -0.58 -3.08 -15.57
CA SER A 87 -1.71 -2.32 -15.06
C SER A 87 -1.87 -1.07 -15.89
N ASP A 88 -3.09 -0.86 -16.38
CA ASP A 88 -3.49 0.33 -17.11
C ASP A 88 -4.60 1.02 -16.31
N LEU A 89 -4.41 2.31 -16.04
CA LEU A 89 -5.39 3.14 -15.35
C LEU A 89 -5.73 4.33 -16.22
N ASP A 90 -7.02 4.51 -16.46
CA ASP A 90 -7.58 5.66 -17.15
C ASP A 90 -8.39 6.51 -16.17
N VAL A 91 -8.03 7.78 -16.04
CA VAL A 91 -8.83 8.77 -15.31
C VAL A 91 -9.68 9.52 -16.31
N ARG A 92 -10.99 9.60 -16.06
CA ARG A 92 -11.97 10.31 -16.91
C ARG A 92 -12.58 11.46 -16.12
N ASN A 93 -12.88 12.57 -16.80
CA ASN A 93 -13.59 13.68 -16.19
C ASN A 93 -15.12 13.47 -16.22
N LYS A 94 -15.87 14.42 -15.65
CA LYS A 94 -17.35 14.37 -15.61
C LYS A 94 -18.04 14.35 -16.99
N ARG A 95 -17.32 14.67 -18.06
CA ARG A 95 -17.81 14.61 -19.45
C ARG A 95 -17.36 13.34 -20.16
N GLU A 96 -16.89 12.35 -19.41
CA GLU A 96 -16.38 11.07 -19.91
C GLU A 96 -15.17 11.19 -20.84
N THR A 97 -14.47 12.32 -20.83
CA THR A 97 -13.22 12.47 -21.59
C THR A 97 -12.04 12.08 -20.72
N ARG A 98 -11.13 11.27 -21.29
CA ARG A 98 -9.90 10.81 -20.61
C ARG A 98 -9.06 12.02 -20.23
N SER A 99 -8.82 12.20 -18.93
CA SER A 99 -8.05 13.31 -18.36
C SER A 99 -6.63 12.93 -17.98
N ALA A 100 -6.38 11.66 -17.64
CA ALA A 100 -5.03 11.15 -17.38
C ALA A 100 -4.96 9.64 -17.64
N THR A 101 -3.74 9.13 -17.84
CA THR A 101 -3.46 7.69 -17.94
C THR A 101 -2.25 7.31 -17.12
N LEU A 102 -2.22 6.06 -16.65
CA LEU A 102 -1.03 5.45 -16.07
C LEU A 102 -0.89 4.04 -16.63
N HIS A 103 0.25 3.82 -17.29
CA HIS A 103 0.66 2.50 -17.77
C HIS A 103 1.81 2.01 -16.89
N ARG A 104 1.58 0.95 -16.12
CA ARG A 104 2.56 0.37 -15.21
C ARG A 104 2.90 -1.05 -15.65
N ARG A 105 4.18 -1.32 -15.83
CA ARG A 105 4.74 -2.68 -15.96
C ARG A 105 5.66 -2.95 -14.78
N GLY A 106 5.58 -4.14 -14.23
CA GLY A 106 6.43 -4.57 -13.13
C GLY A 106 6.68 -6.06 -13.20
N ARG A 107 7.74 -6.50 -12.54
CA ARG A 107 8.05 -7.92 -12.35
C ARG A 107 8.08 -8.19 -10.86
N LEU A 108 7.16 -9.03 -10.38
CA LEU A 108 7.17 -9.46 -9.00
C LEU A 108 8.21 -10.59 -8.86
N VAL A 109 9.34 -10.27 -8.24
CA VAL A 109 10.37 -11.24 -7.90
C VAL A 109 10.15 -11.68 -6.44
N ARG A 110 9.93 -12.97 -6.23
CA ARG A 110 9.72 -13.59 -4.92
C ARG A 110 10.81 -14.64 -4.73
N ASP A 111 11.79 -14.38 -3.87
CA ASP A 111 12.97 -15.22 -3.72
C ASP A 111 12.86 -16.27 -2.61
N GLY A 112 11.64 -16.60 -2.14
CA GLY A 112 11.36 -17.70 -1.21
C GLY A 112 12.11 -17.72 0.15
N LYS A 113 13.11 -16.87 0.36
CA LYS A 113 14.02 -16.85 1.51
C LYS A 113 13.40 -16.22 2.77
N TYR A 114 12.34 -15.43 2.58
CA TYR A 114 11.52 -14.88 3.65
C TYR A 114 10.12 -15.53 3.66
N ALA A 115 9.99 -16.70 3.02
CA ALA A 115 8.76 -17.47 2.96
C ALA A 115 8.62 -18.42 4.15
#